data_AF-E7G9H1-F1
#
_entry.id   AF-E7G9H1-F1
#
_cell.length_a   1.000
_cell.length_b   1.000
_cell.length_c   1.000
_cell.angle_alpha   90.00
_cell.angle_beta   90.00
_cell.angle_gamma   90.00
#
_symmetry.space_group_name_H-M   'P 1'
#
loop_
_entity.id
_entity.type
_entity.pdbx_description
1 polymer ?
#
loop_
_entity_poly.entity_id
_entity_poly.type
_entity_poly.pdbx_seq_one_letter_code
_entity_poly.pdbx_strand_id
1 'polypeptide(L)'
;MKWPTGFYCEKCGCTHYYFNEKRTLFECAKCGHQHYLFAGTIFQDNKLPLFKLILGLYLFFSANKGCSAMELASELDVNYKTTLKLCRKCRVLMTLSNSEKILDSMFYESDTIYIGAKTSNKPRNGN
;
A
#
# COMPACT_ATOMS: atom_id res chain seq x y z
N MET A 1 13.72 5.93 2.31
CA MET A 1 14.26 4.73 3.01
C MET A 1 14.79 5.19 4.36
N LYS A 2 14.45 4.55 5.49
CA LYS A 2 14.71 5.10 6.84
C LYS A 2 16.21 5.27 7.16
N TRP A 3 17.05 4.35 6.68
CA TRP A 3 18.50 4.46 6.79
C TRP A 3 19.14 4.19 5.41
N PRO A 4 19.63 5.22 4.71
CA PRO A 4 20.23 5.06 3.38
C PRO A 4 21.64 4.44 3.42
N THR A 5 22.38 4.63 4.52
CA THR A 5 23.79 4.25 4.65
C THR A 5 24.04 3.08 5.61
N GLY A 6 22.98 2.49 6.16
CA GLY A 6 23.06 1.42 7.16
C GLY A 6 22.37 1.79 8.48
N PHE A 7 22.03 0.78 9.27
CA PHE A 7 21.28 0.94 10.52
C PHE A 7 22.01 1.87 11.50
N TYR A 8 21.26 2.78 12.12
CA TYR A 8 21.71 3.63 13.21
C TYR A 8 20.60 3.80 14.25
N CYS A 9 20.90 3.49 15.50
CA CYS A 9 19.94 3.62 16.59
C CYS A 9 19.81 5.08 17.06
N GLU A 10 18.63 5.67 16.86
CA GLU A 10 18.29 7.04 17.26
C GLU A 10 18.44 7.33 18.77
N LYS A 11 18.43 6.29 19.63
CA LYS A 11 18.55 6.43 21.10
C LYS A 11 19.98 6.44 21.62
N CYS A 12 20.88 5.66 21.01
CA CYS A 12 22.19 5.37 21.60
C CYS A 12 23.37 5.42 20.61
N GLY A 13 23.08 5.64 19.32
CA GLY A 13 24.08 5.74 18.26
C GLY A 13 24.72 4.42 17.81
N CYS A 14 24.28 3.28 18.32
CA CYS A 14 24.78 1.98 17.90
C CYS A 14 24.38 1.65 16.46
N THR A 15 25.28 1.03 15.70
CA THR A 15 25.09 0.58 14.32
C THR A 15 24.82 -0.91 14.20
N HIS A 16 24.91 -1.67 15.31
CA HIS A 16 24.61 -3.09 15.36
C HIS A 16 23.16 -3.35 15.78
N TYR A 17 22.55 -4.35 15.15
CA TYR A 17 21.16 -4.72 15.36
C TYR A 17 20.92 -6.23 15.25
N TYR A 18 19.81 -6.68 15.82
CA TYR A 18 19.19 -7.97 15.56
C TYR A 18 17.93 -7.75 14.72
N PHE A 19 17.77 -8.53 13.64
CA PHE A 19 16.58 -8.46 12.81
C PHE A 19 15.56 -9.52 13.20
N ASN A 20 14.32 -9.09 13.44
CA ASN A 20 13.20 -9.99 13.67
C ASN A 20 12.30 -10.02 12.44
N GLU A 21 12.43 -11.07 11.64
CA GLU A 21 11.69 -11.26 10.39
C GLU A 21 10.18 -11.30 10.60
N LYS A 22 9.71 -11.98 11.66
CA LYS A 22 8.28 -12.17 11.94
C LYS A 22 7.56 -10.85 12.19
N ARG A 23 8.25 -9.88 12.81
CA ARG A 23 7.69 -8.57 13.14
C ARG A 23 8.23 -7.45 12.24
N THR A 24 9.13 -7.76 11.30
CA THR A 24 9.81 -6.77 10.44
C THR A 24 10.37 -5.58 11.24
N LEU A 25 11.08 -5.89 12.33
CA LEU A 25 11.67 -4.88 13.22
C LEU A 25 13.17 -5.10 13.39
N PHE A 26 13.86 -4.00 13.63
CA PHE A 26 15.28 -3.94 13.95
C PHE A 26 15.42 -3.61 15.43
N GLU A 27 16.05 -4.50 16.19
CA GLU A 27 16.32 -4.29 17.61
C GLU A 27 17.78 -3.89 17.80
N CYS A 28 18.02 -2.75 18.46
CA CYS A 28 19.38 -2.30 18.72
C CYS A 28 20.10 -3.26 19.67
N ALA A 29 21.28 -3.75 19.27
CA ALA A 29 22.07 -4.70 20.06
C ALA A 29 22.60 -4.12 21.40
N LYS A 30 22.63 -2.79 21.54
CA LYS A 30 23.15 -2.10 22.74
C LYS A 30 22.07 -1.72 23.75
N CYS A 31 20.99 -1.10 23.28
CA CYS A 31 19.95 -0.55 24.17
C CYS A 31 18.60 -1.28 24.08
N GLY A 32 18.47 -2.30 23.22
CA GLY A 32 17.23 -3.04 23.02
C GLY A 32 16.11 -2.23 22.36
N HIS A 33 16.38 -1.00 21.90
CA HIS A 33 15.35 -0.18 21.29
C HIS A 33 14.91 -0.77 19.95
N GLN A 34 13.58 -0.89 19.78
CA GLN A 34 12.96 -1.49 18.61
C GLN A 34 12.56 -0.43 17.60
N HIS A 35 13.07 -0.59 16.38
CA HIS A 35 12.75 0.24 15.25
C HIS A 35 11.94 -0.57 14.23
N TYR A 36 10.67 -0.19 14.04
CA TYR A 36 9.82 -0.78 13.01
C TYR A 36 10.20 -0.23 11.63
N LEU A 37 10.26 -1.11 10.63
CA LEU A 37 10.64 -0.74 9.26
C LEU A 37 9.69 0.32 8.66
N PHE A 38 8.40 0.24 8.98
CA PHE A 38 7.36 1.13 8.45
C PHE A 38 7.01 2.30 9.36
N ALA A 39 7.73 2.50 10.47
CA ALA A 39 7.49 3.63 11.37
C ALA A 39 7.58 4.96 10.61
N GLY A 40 6.58 5.83 10.77
CA GLY A 40 6.52 7.13 10.10
C GLY A 40 6.10 7.07 8.63
N THR A 41 5.67 5.91 8.12
CA THR A 41 5.19 5.78 6.73
C THR A 41 3.67 5.59 6.67
N ILE A 42 3.07 5.73 5.49
CA ILE A 42 1.65 5.38 5.29
C ILE A 42 1.36 3.90 5.64
N PHE A 43 2.37 3.04 5.67
CA PHE A 43 2.25 1.63 6.04
C PHE A 43 2.52 1.36 7.52
N GLN A 44 2.63 2.41 8.35
CA GLN A 44 2.60 2.27 9.79
C GLN A 44 1.35 1.46 10.21
N ASP A 45 1.57 0.49 11.08
CA ASP A 45 0.57 -0.49 11.58
C ASP A 45 0.04 -1.50 10.56
N ASN A 46 0.75 -1.69 9.44
CA ASN A 46 0.45 -2.79 8.54
C ASN A 46 0.88 -4.15 9.15
N LYS A 47 0.00 -5.15 9.03
CA LYS A 47 0.24 -6.52 9.50
C LYS A 47 0.69 -7.47 8.39
N LEU A 48 0.78 -6.99 7.15
CA LEU A 48 1.28 -7.82 6.05
C LEU A 48 2.81 -7.98 6.17
N PRO A 49 3.34 -9.17 5.86
CA PRO A 49 4.76 -9.34 5.61
C PRO A 49 5.25 -8.35 4.54
N LEU A 50 6.49 -7.86 4.68
CA LEU A 50 7.11 -6.90 3.77
C LEU A 50 6.96 -7.32 2.29
N PHE A 51 7.22 -8.59 1.99
CA PHE A 51 7.10 -9.13 0.63
C PHE A 51 5.67 -8.99 0.07
N LYS A 52 4.64 -9.41 0.83
CA LYS A 52 3.24 -9.28 0.41
C LYS A 52 2.83 -7.82 0.23
N LEU A 53 3.35 -6.92 1.05
CA LEU A 53 3.10 -5.50 0.90
C LEU A 53 3.67 -4.95 -0.41
N ILE A 54 4.94 -5.25 -0.72
CA ILE A 54 5.61 -4.80 -1.94
C ILE A 54 4.93 -5.38 -3.17
N LEU A 55 4.63 -6.68 -3.16
CA LEU A 55 3.90 -7.34 -4.24
C LEU A 55 2.52 -6.70 -4.45
N GLY A 56 1.80 -6.43 -3.36
CA GLY A 56 0.48 -5.79 -3.45
C GLY A 56 0.53 -4.38 -4.02
N LEU A 57 1.57 -3.60 -3.70
CA LEU A 57 1.83 -2.30 -4.29
C LEU A 57 2.12 -2.42 -5.78
N TYR A 58 3.01 -3.34 -6.16
CA TYR A 58 3.37 -3.59 -7.56
C TYR A 58 2.14 -3.96 -8.41
N LEU A 59 1.33 -4.92 -7.95
CA LEU A 59 0.11 -5.34 -8.63
C LEU A 59 -0.90 -4.20 -8.76
N PHE A 60 -1.08 -3.40 -7.70
CA PHE A 60 -2.01 -2.28 -7.72
C PHE A 60 -1.60 -1.18 -8.70
N PHE A 61 -0.31 -0.80 -8.72
CA PHE A 61 0.18 0.29 -9.55
C PHE A 61 0.42 -0.11 -11.01
N SER A 62 0.65 -1.40 -11.28
CA SER A 62 0.84 -1.92 -12.65
C SER A 62 -0.49 -2.25 -13.36
N ALA A 63 -1.62 -2.23 -12.64
CA ALA A 63 -2.92 -2.56 -13.20
C ALA A 63 -3.51 -1.41 -14.03
N ASN A 64 -3.47 -1.54 -15.35
CA ASN A 64 -3.99 -0.53 -16.30
C ASN A 64 -5.50 -0.24 -16.15
N LYS A 65 -6.30 -1.22 -15.71
CA LYS A 65 -7.77 -1.10 -15.60
C LYS A 65 -8.24 -0.78 -14.17
N GLY A 66 -7.31 -0.46 -13.27
CA GLY A 66 -7.54 -0.47 -11.83
C GLY A 66 -7.59 -1.90 -11.27
N CYS A 67 -7.29 -2.03 -9.97
CA CYS A 67 -7.25 -3.32 -9.29
C CYS A 67 -8.36 -3.39 -8.23
N SER A 68 -9.23 -4.39 -8.31
CA SER A 68 -10.26 -4.61 -7.29
C SER A 68 -9.64 -5.23 -6.03
N ALA A 69 -10.25 -4.95 -4.87
CA ALA A 69 -9.77 -5.52 -3.62
C ALA A 69 -9.97 -7.04 -3.53
N MET A 70 -10.85 -7.61 -4.36
CA MET A 70 -11.12 -9.05 -4.38
C MET A 70 -10.06 -9.79 -5.22
N GLU A 71 -9.71 -9.26 -6.39
CA GLU A 71 -8.60 -9.78 -7.20
C GLU A 71 -7.29 -9.73 -6.40
N LEU A 72 -6.98 -8.58 -5.79
CA LEU A 72 -5.75 -8.43 -5.02
C LEU A 72 -5.72 -9.33 -3.77
N ALA A 73 -6.88 -9.68 -3.21
CA ALA A 73 -6.97 -10.60 -2.08
C ALA A 73 -6.65 -12.04 -2.51
N SER A 74 -7.09 -12.43 -3.71
CA SER A 74 -6.77 -13.71 -4.32
C SER A 74 -5.28 -13.81 -4.64
N GLU A 75 -4.72 -12.79 -5.30
CA GLU A 75 -3.29 -12.79 -5.70
C GLU A 75 -2.33 -12.79 -4.50
N LEU A 76 -2.67 -12.08 -3.42
CA LEU A 76 -1.81 -12.01 -2.23
C LEU A 76 -2.04 -13.15 -1.24
N ASP A 77 -3.09 -13.95 -1.42
CA ASP A 77 -3.58 -14.91 -0.44
C ASP A 77 -3.74 -14.26 0.95
N VAL A 78 -4.62 -13.25 1.02
CA VAL A 78 -4.91 -12.47 2.23
C VAL A 78 -6.40 -12.21 2.33
N ASN A 79 -6.91 -12.12 3.57
CA ASN A 79 -8.27 -11.66 3.82
C ASN A 79 -8.59 -10.32 3.11
N TYR A 80 -9.71 -10.31 2.40
CA TYR A 80 -10.31 -9.16 1.74
C TYR A 80 -10.25 -7.85 2.56
N LYS A 81 -10.54 -7.89 3.88
CA LYS A 81 -10.53 -6.67 4.72
C LYS A 81 -9.15 -6.02 4.80
N THR A 82 -8.10 -6.83 4.85
CA THR A 82 -6.71 -6.36 4.87
C THR A 82 -6.34 -5.76 3.52
N THR A 83 -6.70 -6.45 2.44
CA THR A 83 -6.49 -5.98 1.07
C THR A 83 -7.22 -4.68 0.80
N LEU A 84 -8.46 -4.53 1.27
CA LEU A 84 -9.23 -3.29 1.14
C LEU A 84 -8.53 -2.10 1.81
N LYS A 85 -7.93 -2.31 3.00
CA LYS A 85 -7.10 -1.29 3.67
C LYS A 85 -5.87 -0.94 2.85
N LEU A 86 -5.20 -1.94 2.27
CA LEU A 86 -4.06 -1.72 1.38
C LEU A 86 -4.46 -0.90 0.16
N CYS A 87 -5.52 -1.28 -0.56
CA CYS A 87 -6.02 -0.53 -1.72
C CYS A 87 -6.36 0.93 -1.35
N ARG A 88 -6.93 1.19 -0.17
CA ARG A 88 -7.19 2.56 0.30
C ARG A 88 -5.90 3.36 0.47
N LYS A 89 -4.86 2.78 1.09
CA LYS A 89 -3.54 3.42 1.22
C LYS A 89 -2.92 3.67 -0.16
N CYS A 90 -3.03 2.74 -1.11
CA CYS A 90 -2.53 2.93 -2.48
C CYS A 90 -3.24 4.07 -3.21
N ARG A 91 -4.57 4.20 -3.06
CA ARG A 91 -5.33 5.33 -3.64
C ARG A 91 -4.89 6.67 -3.04
N VAL A 92 -4.69 6.74 -1.72
CA VAL A 92 -4.14 7.95 -1.08
C VAL A 92 -2.76 8.29 -1.64
N LEU A 93 -1.88 7.30 -1.84
CA LEU A 93 -0.59 7.52 -2.49
C LEU A 93 -0.72 8.02 -3.93
N MET A 94 -1.65 7.48 -4.74
CA MET A 94 -1.92 8.00 -6.08
C MET A 94 -2.39 9.46 -6.04
N THR A 95 -3.30 9.79 -5.12
CA THR A 95 -3.79 11.17 -4.96
C THR A 95 -2.66 12.13 -4.59
N LEU A 96 -1.80 11.76 -3.63
CA LEU A 96 -0.65 12.58 -3.23
C LEU A 96 0.40 12.72 -4.36
N SER A 97 0.57 11.69 -5.20
CA SER A 97 1.47 11.76 -6.36
C SER A 97 0.92 12.65 -7.48
N ASN A 98 -0.40 12.69 -7.63
CA ASN A 98 -1.08 13.45 -8.68
C ASN A 98 -1.47 14.87 -8.26
N SER A 99 -1.44 15.22 -6.96
CA SER A 99 -1.93 16.51 -6.47
C SER A 99 -1.16 17.72 -7.01
N GLU A 100 0.10 17.54 -7.43
CA GLU A 100 0.91 18.58 -8.07
C GLU A 100 0.81 18.58 -9.61
N LYS A 101 0.14 17.56 -10.18
CA LYS A 101 0.02 17.38 -11.63
C LYS A 101 -1.35 17.83 -12.09
N ILE A 102 -1.46 19.12 -12.44
CA ILE A 102 -2.60 19.60 -13.22
C ILE A 102 -2.43 19.07 -14.64
N LEU A 103 -3.46 18.42 -15.18
CA LEU A 103 -3.51 18.07 -16.59
C LEU A 103 -3.78 19.36 -17.39
N ASP A 104 -2.74 20.19 -17.55
CA ASP A 104 -2.79 21.48 -18.26
C ASP A 104 -2.49 21.32 -19.76
N SER A 105 -3.13 20.35 -20.41
CA SER A 105 -3.03 20.16 -21.84
C SER A 105 -4.40 20.36 -22.49
N MET A 106 -4.42 21.15 -23.58
CA MET A 106 -5.62 21.39 -24.38
C MET A 106 -6.23 20.10 -24.95
N PHE A 107 -5.39 19.07 -25.10
CA PHE A 107 -5.77 17.73 -25.55
C PHE A 107 -5.38 16.72 -24.46
N TYR A 108 -6.36 15.96 -24.00
CA TYR A 108 -6.19 14.80 -23.13
C TYR A 108 -6.67 13.57 -23.91
N GLU A 109 -5.78 12.60 -24.08
CA GLU A 109 -6.10 11.33 -24.72
C GLU A 109 -6.37 10.28 -23.64
N SER A 110 -7.56 9.70 -23.69
CA SER A 110 -7.95 8.59 -22.83
C SER A 110 -7.98 7.30 -23.66
N ASP A 111 -7.09 6.36 -23.38
CA ASP A 111 -7.05 5.07 -24.07
C ASP A 111 -8.32 4.24 -23.85
N THR A 112 -9.00 4.45 -22.71
CA THR A 112 -10.22 3.72 -22.36
C THR A 112 -11.22 4.60 -21.61
N ILE A 113 -12.49 4.52 -21.99
CA ILE A 113 -13.61 5.17 -21.30
C ILE A 113 -14.62 4.09 -20.91
N TYR A 114 -15.00 4.03 -19.63
CA TYR A 114 -16.04 3.12 -19.15
C TYR A 114 -17.30 3.91 -18.78
N ILE A 115 -18.35 3.79 -19.60
CA ILE A 115 -19.66 4.39 -19.34
C ILE A 115 -20.58 3.29 -18.81
N GLY A 116 -20.93 3.36 -17.52
CA GLY A 116 -21.92 2.46 -16.94
C GLY A 116 -23.32 2.77 -17.47
N ALA A 117 -24.03 1.77 -17.99
CA ALA A 117 -25.42 1.91 -18.38
C ALA A 117 -26.33 2.04 -17.13
N LYS A 118 -27.39 2.86 -17.22
CA LYS A 118 -28.42 2.94 -16.18
C LYS A 118 -29.00 1.54 -15.94
N THR A 119 -28.90 1.03 -14.71
CA THR A 119 -29.66 -0.15 -14.31
C THR A 119 -31.14 0.20 -14.38
N SER A 120 -31.87 -0.40 -15.32
CA SER A 120 -33.34 -0.37 -15.28
C SER A 120 -33.77 -0.97 -13.96
N ASN A 121 -34.37 -0.14 -13.12
CA ASN A 121 -34.90 -0.50 -11.82
C ASN A 121 -35.99 -1.56 -12.03
N LYS A 122 -35.65 -2.86 -12.00
CA LYS A 122 -36.66 -3.92 -11.92
C LYS A 122 -37.16 -3.94 -10.48
N PRO A 123 -38.47 -3.74 -10.23
CA PRO A 123 -38.99 -3.81 -8.87
C PRO A 123 -38.71 -5.20 -8.30
N ARG A 124 -38.19 -5.26 -7.07
CA ARG A 124 -38.11 -6.50 -6.29
C ARG A 124 -39.54 -6.93 -6.00
N ASN A 125 -40.04 -7.95 -6.69
CA ASN A 125 -41.26 -8.63 -6.30
C ASN A 125 -40.93 -9.48 -5.08
N GLY A 126 -41.56 -9.16 -3.94
CA GLY A 126 -41.54 -9.99 -2.76
C GLY A 126 -42.48 -11.18 -2.95
N ASN A 127 -42.03 -12.34 -2.49
CA ASN A 127 -42.80 -13.43 -1.90
C ASN A 127 -41.88 -14.19 -0.97
#